data_AF-A0A4S5ETB0-F1
#
_entry.id   AF-A0A4S5ETB0-F1
#
_cell.length_a   1.000
_cell.length_b   1.000
_cell.length_c   1.000
_cell.angle_alpha   90.00
_cell.angle_beta   90.00
_cell.angle_gamma   90.00
#
_symmetry.space_group_name_H-M   'P 1'
#
loop_
_entity.id
_entity.type
_entity.pdbx_description
1 polymer ?
#
loop_
_entity_poly.entity_id
_entity_poly.type
_entity_poly.pdbx_seq_one_letter_code
_entity_poly.pdbx_strand_id
1 'polypeptide(L)'
;AFCAPCRSTRQVLAGVAAVVPGVCHVEVDAESQLALVRRLGVRRTPTVLIVDASGREVRRASGAPPTRQAVFATLAEILPTEGTNQANSDSSEPSSTG
;
A
#
# COMPACT_ATOMS: atom_id res chain seq x y z
N ALA A 1 13.03 14.01 -9.81
CA ALA A 1 12.51 15.10 -8.93
C ALA A 1 13.52 15.65 -7.89
N PHE A 2 14.09 16.84 -8.13
CA PHE A 2 14.92 17.61 -7.15
C PHE A 2 14.08 18.33 -6.07
N CYS A 3 12.79 18.02 -5.99
CA CYS A 3 11.83 18.70 -5.14
C CYS A 3 11.98 18.29 -3.66
N ALA A 4 12.24 19.27 -2.77
CA ALA A 4 12.38 19.04 -1.33
C ALA A 4 11.18 18.28 -0.70
N PRO A 5 9.91 18.63 -0.97
CA PRO A 5 8.78 17.87 -0.44
C PRO A 5 8.69 16.44 -1.00
N CYS A 6 9.15 16.21 -2.23
CA CYS A 6 9.23 14.86 -2.82
C CYS A 6 10.25 14.00 -2.08
N ARG A 7 11.43 14.57 -1.77
CA ARG A 7 12.46 13.88 -0.98
C ARG A 7 11.99 13.56 0.43
N SER A 8 11.30 14.49 1.10
CA SER A 8 10.72 14.24 2.43
C SER A 8 9.68 13.12 2.39
N THR A 9 8.79 13.13 1.39
CA THR A 9 7.80 12.06 1.18
C THR A 9 8.48 10.70 0.98
N ARG A 10 9.49 10.64 0.10
CA ARG A 10 10.29 9.45 -0.17
C ARG A 10 10.88 8.85 1.11
N GLN A 11 11.51 9.67 1.96
CA GLN A 11 12.10 9.21 3.21
C GLN A 11 11.05 8.64 4.17
N VAL A 12 9.90 9.31 4.30
CA VAL A 12 8.81 8.83 5.16
C VAL A 12 8.30 7.48 4.67
N LEU A 13 7.97 7.37 3.38
CA LEU A 13 7.37 6.15 2.81
C LEU A 13 8.35 4.97 2.78
N ALA A 14 9.62 5.20 2.45
CA ALA A 14 10.65 4.17 2.51
C ALA A 14 10.83 3.65 3.95
N GLY A 15 10.83 4.55 4.95
CA GLY A 15 10.93 4.16 6.35
C GLY A 15 9.72 3.36 6.85
N VAL A 16 8.52 3.63 6.33
CA VAL A 16 7.32 2.85 6.64
C VAL A 16 7.39 1.46 5.99
N ALA A 17 7.68 1.38 4.69
CA ALA A 17 7.74 0.10 3.98
C ALA A 17 8.83 -0.83 4.52
N ALA A 18 9.92 -0.28 5.08
CA ALA A 18 10.96 -1.07 5.72
C ALA A 18 10.49 -1.82 6.99
N VAL A 19 9.39 -1.41 7.62
CA VAL A 19 8.92 -1.96 8.90
C VAL A 19 7.52 -2.56 8.85
N VAL A 20 6.77 -2.36 7.77
CA VAL A 20 5.42 -2.93 7.60
C VAL A 20 5.50 -4.14 6.66
N PRO A 21 5.32 -5.38 7.16
CA PRO A 21 5.27 -6.56 6.31
C PRO A 21 4.17 -6.45 5.26
N GLY A 22 4.44 -6.95 4.05
CA GLY A 22 3.48 -6.93 2.94
C GLY A 22 3.34 -5.57 2.23
N VAL A 23 4.03 -4.52 2.69
CA VAL A 23 4.01 -3.20 2.04
C VAL A 23 5.31 -2.98 1.27
N CYS A 24 5.19 -2.62 -0.01
CA CYS A 24 6.29 -2.19 -0.85
C CYS A 24 6.17 -0.70 -1.18
N HIS A 25 7.31 0.01 -1.17
CA HIS A 25 7.37 1.40 -1.63
C HIS A 25 7.93 1.45 -3.06
N VAL A 26 7.13 1.96 -3.99
CA VAL A 26 7.50 2.16 -5.39
C VAL A 26 7.47 3.64 -5.72
N GLU A 27 8.51 4.10 -6.41
CA GLU A 27 8.63 5.49 -6.85
C GLU A 27 8.47 5.62 -8.35
N VAL A 28 7.66 6.58 -8.75
CA VAL A 28 7.46 6.96 -10.15
C VAL A 28 7.93 8.39 -10.31
N ASP A 29 8.96 8.59 -11.13
CA ASP A 29 9.42 9.93 -11.46
C ASP A 29 8.47 10.57 -12.49
N ALA A 30 7.81 11.64 -12.07
CA ALA A 30 6.76 12.28 -12.87
C ALA A 30 7.32 12.93 -14.16
N GLU A 31 8.56 13.41 -14.11
CA GLU A 31 9.22 14.07 -15.24
C GLU A 31 9.50 13.09 -16.39
N SER A 32 9.93 11.86 -16.07
CA SER A 32 10.18 10.80 -17.04
C SER A 32 8.95 9.99 -17.45
N GLN A 33 7.85 10.05 -16.70
CA GLN A 33 6.64 9.23 -16.90
C GLN A 33 5.37 10.06 -17.15
N LEU A 34 5.45 11.10 -17.98
CA LEU A 34 4.33 12.04 -18.22
C LEU A 34 3.02 11.38 -18.69
N ALA A 35 3.09 10.33 -19.51
CA ALA A 35 1.90 9.60 -19.96
C ALA A 35 1.17 8.93 -18.79
N LEU A 36 1.91 8.33 -17.87
CA LEU A 36 1.37 7.71 -16.66
C LEU A 36 0.80 8.74 -15.70
N VAL A 37 1.52 9.85 -15.46
CA VAL A 37 1.06 10.99 -14.63
C VAL A 37 -0.29 11.51 -15.12
N ARG A 38 -0.45 11.69 -16.44
CA ARG A 38 -1.72 12.13 -17.04
C ARG A 38 -2.83 11.10 -16.87
N ARG A 39 -2.54 9.82 -17.16
CA ARG A 39 -3.51 8.72 -17.01
C ARG A 39 -4.00 8.58 -15.56
N LEU A 40 -3.12 8.78 -14.58
CA LEU A 40 -3.44 8.73 -13.15
C LEU A 40 -3.97 10.06 -12.59
N GLY A 41 -4.17 11.08 -13.43
CA GLY A 41 -4.71 12.38 -13.02
C GLY A 41 -3.86 13.12 -11.99
N VAL A 42 -2.54 12.91 -11.98
CA VAL A 42 -1.62 13.55 -11.03
C VAL A 42 -1.43 15.02 -11.42
N ARG A 43 -2.03 15.93 -10.65
CA ARG A 43 -1.99 17.38 -10.91
C ARG A 43 -0.93 18.15 -10.12
N ARG A 44 -0.44 17.56 -9.02
CA ARG A 44 0.55 18.17 -8.13
C ARG A 44 1.44 17.11 -7.50
N THR A 45 2.71 17.45 -7.28
CA THR A 45 3.69 16.59 -6.60
C THR A 45 3.99 17.11 -5.20
N PRO A 46 4.24 16.23 -4.21
CA PRO A 46 4.14 14.77 -4.30
C PRO A 46 2.67 14.31 -4.36
N THR A 47 2.43 13.20 -5.06
CA THR A 47 1.17 12.44 -4.95
C THR A 47 1.52 11.02 -4.56
N VAL A 48 0.90 10.55 -3.48
CA VAL A 48 1.07 9.22 -2.92
C VAL A 48 -0.20 8.44 -3.20
N LEU A 49 -0.05 7.27 -3.80
CA LEU A 49 -1.14 6.33 -4.04
C LEU A 49 -0.87 5.09 -3.19
N ILE A 50 -1.91 4.59 -2.53
CA ILE A 50 -1.91 3.26 -1.93
C ILE A 50 -2.70 2.38 -2.88
N VAL A 51 -2.09 1.28 -3.29
CA VAL A 51 -2.62 0.36 -4.28
C VAL A 51 -2.66 -1.02 -3.65
N ASP A 52 -3.79 -1.72 -3.80
CA ASP A 52 -3.94 -3.09 -3.31
C ASP A 52 -3.28 -4.11 -4.26
N ALA A 53 -3.30 -5.39 -3.86
CA ALA A 53 -2.72 -6.48 -4.66
C ALA A 53 -3.42 -6.70 -6.02
N SER A 54 -4.65 -6.20 -6.20
CA SER A 54 -5.37 -6.24 -7.47
C SER A 54 -5.02 -5.08 -8.41
N GLY A 55 -4.16 -4.17 -7.98
CA GLY A 55 -3.78 -2.98 -8.73
C GLY A 55 -4.78 -1.84 -8.63
N ARG A 56 -5.71 -1.89 -7.67
CA ARG A 56 -6.72 -0.83 -7.46
C ARG A 56 -6.21 0.20 -6.47
N GLU A 57 -6.40 1.46 -6.80
CA GLU A 57 -6.15 2.57 -5.89
C GLU A 57 -7.16 2.54 -4.74
N VAL A 58 -6.68 2.33 -3.52
CA VAL A 58 -7.50 2.33 -2.30
C VAL A 58 -7.49 3.69 -1.61
N ARG A 59 -6.37 4.42 -1.70
CA ARG A 59 -6.25 5.79 -1.19
C ARG A 59 -5.27 6.64 -1.99
N ARG A 60 -5.49 7.95 -1.90
CA ARG A 60 -4.64 8.98 -2.49
C ARG A 60 -4.45 10.15 -1.54
N ALA A 61 -3.22 10.66 -1.50
CA ALA A 61 -2.87 11.92 -0.87
C ALA A 61 -2.01 12.74 -1.85
N SER A 62 -2.25 14.06 -1.93
CA SER A 62 -1.52 14.92 -2.86
C SER A 62 -1.16 16.26 -2.23
N GLY A 63 0.02 16.78 -2.58
CA GLY A 63 0.41 18.18 -2.34
C GLY A 63 1.21 18.45 -1.07
N ALA A 64 1.25 17.52 -0.11
CA ALA A 64 2.09 17.62 1.08
C ALA A 64 2.67 16.26 1.45
N PRO A 65 3.89 16.21 2.01
CA PRO A 65 4.43 14.98 2.59
C PRO A 65 3.53 14.50 3.73
N PRO A 66 3.07 13.24 3.73
CA PRO A 66 2.34 12.69 4.86
C PRO A 66 3.29 12.53 6.06
N THR A 67 2.74 12.61 7.27
CA THR A 67 3.49 12.21 8.46
C THR A 67 3.57 10.70 8.53
N ARG A 68 4.64 10.17 9.14
CA ARG A 68 4.81 8.72 9.34
C ARG A 68 3.60 8.10 10.07
N GLN A 69 3.08 8.80 11.09
CA GLN A 69 1.92 8.35 11.85
C GLN A 69 0.66 8.25 11.00
N ALA A 70 0.40 9.24 10.13
CA ALA A 70 -0.76 9.22 9.25
C ALA A 70 -0.69 8.05 8.24
N VAL A 71 0.51 7.72 7.75
CA VAL A 71 0.70 6.56 6.86
C VAL A 71 0.42 5.26 7.61
N PHE A 72 0.94 5.09 8.82
CA PHE A 72 0.65 3.88 9.61
C PHE A 72 -0.84 3.73 9.93
N ALA A 73 -1.51 4.81 10.38
CA ALA A 73 -2.95 4.77 10.63
C ALA A 73 -3.73 4.35 9.38
N THR A 74 -3.35 4.92 8.23
CA THR A 74 -3.95 4.57 6.95
C THR A 74 -3.73 3.10 6.59
N LEU A 75 -2.51 2.57 6.78
CA LEU A 75 -2.22 1.17 6.47
C LEU A 75 -2.94 0.22 7.42
N ALA A 76 -3.10 0.57 8.70
CA ALA A 76 -3.85 -0.23 9.66
C ALA A 76 -5.34 -0.36 9.30
N GLU A 77 -5.91 0.61 8.60
CA GLU A 77 -7.29 0.55 8.11
C GLU A 77 -7.46 -0.34 6.86
N ILE A 78 -6.37 -0.62 6.14
CA ILE A 78 -6.40 -1.27 4.81
C ILE A 78 -5.81 -2.68 4.84
N LEU A 79 -4.76 -2.88 5.62
CA LEU A 79 -4.14 -4.19 5.77
C LEU A 79 -5.04 -5.06 6.66
N PRO A 80 -5.47 -6.24 6.18
CA PRO A 80 -6.16 -7.17 7.05
C PRO A 80 -5.22 -7.57 8.19
N THR A 81 -5.74 -7.59 9.42
CA THR A 81 -5.06 -8.20 10.55
C THR A 81 -4.99 -9.70 10.26
N GLU A 82 -3.88 -10.18 9.72
CA GLU A 82 -3.66 -11.60 9.50
C GLU A 82 -3.68 -12.32 10.87
N GLY A 83 -4.84 -12.87 11.21
CA GLY A 83 -5.12 -13.54 12.46
C GLY A 83 -6.22 -14.59 12.28
N THR A 84 -5.78 -15.83 12.04
CA THR A 84 -6.49 -17.10 12.31
C THR A 84 -7.69 -17.47 11.40
N ASN A 85 -7.54 -18.53 10.58
CA ASN A 85 -8.24 -19.82 10.72
C ASN A 85 -8.33 -20.59 9.38
N GLN A 86 -7.40 -21.54 9.15
CA GLN A 86 -7.57 -22.63 8.18
C GLN A 86 -7.56 -23.96 8.93
N ALA A 87 -8.50 -24.16 9.84
CA ALA A 87 -8.84 -25.45 10.42
C ALA A 87 -10.12 -26.00 9.74
N ASN A 88 -10.04 -26.29 8.43
CA ASN A 88 -11.00 -27.15 7.76
C ASN A 88 -10.24 -28.38 7.24
N SER A 89 -10.05 -29.36 8.12
CA SER A 89 -9.88 -30.76 7.73
C SER A 89 -11.12 -31.50 8.19
N ASP A 90 -12.12 -31.43 7.32
CA ASP A 90 -13.22 -32.38 7.17
C ASP A 90 -12.68 -33.80 7.39
N SER A 91 -12.89 -34.34 8.59
CA SER A 91 -12.61 -35.73 8.92
C SER A 91 -13.93 -36.48 8.88
N SER A 92 -14.32 -36.84 7.66
CA SER A 92 -14.88 -38.14 7.26
C SER A 92 -15.45 -39.00 8.40
N GLU A 93 -16.76 -39.24 8.35
CA GLU A 93 -17.47 -40.31 9.07
C GLU A 93 -16.72 -41.65 9.02
N PRO A 94 -16.56 -42.36 10.15
CA PRO A 94 -16.24 -43.78 10.09
C PRO A 94 -17.49 -44.57 9.73
N SER A 95 -17.34 -45.32 8.65
CA SER A 95 -18.28 -46.26 8.07
C SER A 95 -18.79 -47.25 9.11
N SER A 96 -20.10 -47.46 9.09
CA SER A 96 -20.83 -48.52 9.76
C SER A 96 -20.34 -49.91 9.30
N THR A 97 -19.99 -50.76 10.25
CA THR A 97 -20.01 -52.22 10.11
C THR A 97 -20.47 -52.81 11.43
N GLY A 98 -21.65 -53.42 11.40
CA GLY A 98 -22.32 -54.05 12.54
C GLY A 98 -23.73 -54.43 12.14
#